data_AF-X1I158-F1
#
_entry.id   AF-X1I158-F1
#
_cell.length_a   1.000
_cell.length_b   1.000
_cell.length_c   1.000
_cell.angle_alpha   90.00
_cell.angle_beta   90.00
_cell.angle_gamma   90.00
#
_symmetry.space_group_name_H-M   'P 1'
#
loop_
_entity.id
_entity.type
_entity.pdbx_description
1 polymer ?
#
loop_
_entity_poly.entity_id
_entity_poly.type
_entity_poly.pdbx_seq_one_letter_code
_entity_poly.pdbx_strand_id
1 'polypeptide(L)'
;IDIMLDDSVTGQLTLNLKDKTFREAIELILMNKGLDYTEVSDTLIIAAKDVVAGYKKPITRIYELKNASAEAAKGILDGYVKEGAINIVADVRMNTLIVTGTNEEIEKVEGILSTIDVELLTRTFKIDNAIDEGEIEEIQNMLSVLVPEEERIDIDTRQSEIIVRGTKEELDNVATMIVGLDKRAPQIMLEAKIIEIILDDEKDLGIEWTSGGNEGQISIGEITLGGSLERSGLIEATLKALQVEGKSNILSNPKVLTLDGKEG
;
A
#
# COMPACT_ATOMS: atom_id res chain seq x y z
N ILE A 1 -9.03 -8.17 49.11
CA ILE A 1 -7.90 -7.46 49.76
C ILE A 1 -7.87 -7.73 51.25
N ASP A 2 -7.24 -8.85 51.58
CA ASP A 2 -6.73 -9.08 52.92
C ASP A 2 -5.35 -8.42 53.06
N ILE A 3 -4.99 -7.95 54.25
CA ILE A 3 -3.69 -7.31 54.51
C ILE A 3 -2.94 -8.12 55.55
N MET A 4 -1.72 -8.54 55.21
CA MET A 4 -0.81 -9.25 56.10
C MET A 4 0.42 -8.38 56.36
N LEU A 5 0.66 -8.07 57.64
CA LEU A 5 1.79 -7.27 58.10
C LEU A 5 2.81 -8.18 58.79
N ASP A 6 4.07 -8.05 58.41
CA ASP A 6 5.18 -8.70 59.11
C ASP A 6 5.54 -7.96 60.41
N ASP A 7 6.19 -8.65 61.35
CA ASP A 7 6.63 -8.08 62.64
C ASP A 7 7.62 -6.91 62.46
N SER A 8 8.25 -6.80 61.29
CA SER A 8 9.07 -5.64 60.91
C SER A 8 8.29 -4.33 60.79
N VAL A 9 6.96 -4.38 60.65
CA VAL A 9 6.11 -3.19 60.53
C VAL A 9 5.82 -2.59 61.91
N THR A 10 6.65 -1.64 62.34
CA THR A 10 6.50 -0.99 63.67
C THR A 10 6.53 0.54 63.61
N GLY A 11 5.86 1.17 64.58
CA GLY A 11 5.89 2.61 64.82
C GLY A 11 4.61 3.36 64.44
N GLN A 12 4.58 4.66 64.76
CA GLN A 12 3.50 5.58 64.41
C GLN A 12 4.03 6.63 63.44
N LEU A 13 3.20 7.01 62.47
CA LEU A 13 3.52 8.02 61.46
C LEU A 13 2.32 8.93 61.26
N THR A 14 2.55 10.24 61.29
CA THR A 14 1.53 11.25 60.98
C THR A 14 1.84 11.82 59.60
N LEU A 15 0.92 11.70 58.66
CA LEU A 15 1.06 12.26 57.31
C LEU A 15 -0.12 13.16 56.98
N ASN A 16 0.14 14.14 56.12
CA ASN A 16 -0.89 14.92 55.46
C ASN A 16 -0.91 14.53 53.98
N LEU A 17 -1.98 13.86 53.56
CA LEU A 17 -2.17 13.40 52.19
C LEU A 17 -3.20 14.31 51.51
N LYS A 18 -2.82 14.93 50.39
CA LYS A 18 -3.73 15.70 49.53
C LYS A 18 -3.78 15.05 48.16
N ASP A 19 -4.99 14.75 47.69
CA ASP A 19 -5.26 14.23 46.34
C ASP A 19 -4.42 12.99 45.97
N LYS A 20 -4.34 12.01 46.88
CA LYS A 20 -3.60 10.75 46.68
C LYS A 20 -4.51 9.53 46.72
N THR A 21 -4.24 8.59 45.83
CA THR A 21 -4.86 7.25 45.86
C THR A 21 -4.31 6.43 47.04
N PHE A 22 -5.05 5.41 47.45
CA PHE A 22 -4.64 4.50 48.52
C PHE A 22 -3.27 3.87 48.27
N ARG A 23 -2.98 3.48 47.02
CA ARG A 23 -1.71 2.86 46.64
C ARG A 23 -0.54 3.84 46.73
N GLU A 24 -0.72 5.07 46.22
CA GLU A 24 0.30 6.12 46.38
C GLU A 24 0.56 6.48 47.85
N ALA A 25 -0.49 6.51 48.68
CA ALA A 25 -0.36 6.77 50.10
C ALA A 25 0.46 5.68 50.82
N ILE A 26 0.19 4.40 50.50
CA ILE A 26 0.95 3.27 51.04
C ILE A 26 2.41 3.33 50.60
N GLU A 27 2.69 3.55 49.32
CA GLU A 27 4.06 3.63 48.81
C GLU A 27 4.89 4.69 49.53
N LEU A 28 4.32 5.88 49.77
CA LEU A 28 4.99 6.95 50.51
C LEU A 28 5.32 6.55 51.97
N ILE A 29 4.44 5.78 52.61
CA ILE A 29 4.64 5.28 53.98
C ILE A 29 5.77 4.24 54.00
N LEU A 30 5.74 3.30 53.06
CA LEU A 30 6.70 2.19 52.99
C LEU A 30 8.10 2.68 52.64
N MET A 31 8.21 3.64 51.71
CA MET A 31 9.49 4.26 51.33
C MET A 31 10.21 4.90 52.52
N ASN A 32 9.47 5.57 53.43
CA ASN A 32 10.07 6.21 54.60
C ASN A 32 10.63 5.19 55.61
N LYS A 33 10.03 4.00 55.68
CA LYS A 33 10.34 2.97 56.69
C LYS A 33 11.24 1.85 56.17
N GLY A 34 11.67 1.92 54.91
CA GLY A 34 12.48 0.85 54.29
C GLY A 34 11.70 -0.46 54.08
N LEU A 35 10.36 -0.39 54.12
CA LEU A 35 9.46 -1.50 53.88
C LEU A 35 9.11 -1.56 52.39
N ASP A 36 8.55 -2.68 51.96
CA ASP A 36 8.01 -2.88 50.62
C ASP A 36 6.70 -3.68 50.73
N TYR A 37 5.99 -3.85 49.62
CA TYR A 37 4.82 -4.69 49.55
C TYR A 37 4.85 -5.64 48.36
N THR A 38 4.17 -6.77 48.50
CA THR A 38 3.88 -7.68 47.38
C THR A 38 2.44 -8.15 47.49
N GLU A 39 1.81 -8.33 46.34
CA GLU A 39 0.45 -8.86 46.25
C GLU A 39 0.55 -10.33 45.87
N VAL A 40 -0.04 -11.21 46.68
CA VAL A 40 -0.06 -12.65 46.43
C VAL A 40 -1.48 -13.14 46.69
N SER A 41 -2.16 -13.61 45.64
CA SER A 41 -3.51 -14.21 45.73
C SER A 41 -4.53 -13.35 46.52
N ASP A 42 -4.74 -12.09 46.10
CA ASP A 42 -5.65 -11.09 46.72
C ASP A 42 -5.30 -10.69 48.18
N THR A 43 -4.11 -11.09 48.66
CA THR A 43 -3.54 -10.65 49.93
C THR A 43 -2.37 -9.68 49.68
N LEU A 44 -2.46 -8.51 50.30
CA LEU A 44 -1.38 -7.52 50.32
C LEU A 44 -0.44 -7.82 51.48
N ILE A 45 0.78 -8.26 51.17
CA ILE A 45 1.83 -8.54 52.15
C ILE A 45 2.73 -7.31 52.26
N ILE A 46 2.88 -6.77 53.46
CA ILE A 46 3.76 -5.63 53.75
C ILE A 46 4.85 -6.09 54.72
N ALA A 47 6.10 -5.98 54.31
CA ALA A 47 7.24 -6.40 55.13
C ALA A 47 8.51 -5.62 54.79
N ALA A 48 9.59 -5.86 55.51
CA ALA A 48 10.91 -5.35 55.15
C ALA A 48 11.32 -5.82 53.73
N LYS A 49 12.10 -5.02 53.02
CA LYS A 49 12.49 -5.27 51.62
C LYS A 49 13.11 -6.64 51.38
N ASP A 50 13.89 -7.14 52.31
CA ASP A 50 14.52 -8.47 52.30
C ASP A 50 13.49 -9.60 52.49
N VAL A 51 12.50 -9.40 53.35
CA VAL A 51 11.38 -10.33 53.57
C VAL A 51 10.47 -10.37 52.34
N VAL A 52 10.14 -9.21 51.76
CA VAL A 52 9.38 -9.11 50.50
C VAL A 52 10.13 -9.76 49.34
N ALA A 53 11.45 -9.55 49.24
CA ALA A 53 12.28 -10.26 48.27
C ALA A 53 12.26 -11.78 48.48
N GLY A 54 12.14 -12.25 49.73
CA GLY A 54 11.96 -13.65 50.08
C GLY A 54 10.63 -14.28 49.62
N TYR A 55 9.59 -13.45 49.38
CA TYR A 55 8.34 -13.88 48.74
C TYR A 55 8.43 -13.89 47.20
N LYS A 56 9.38 -13.16 46.61
CA LYS A 56 9.68 -13.16 45.16
C LYS A 56 10.61 -14.32 44.78
N LYS A 57 10.34 -15.53 45.29
CA LYS A 57 11.12 -16.72 44.91
C LYS A 57 10.84 -17.08 43.46
N PRO A 58 11.88 -17.41 42.67
CA PRO A 58 11.67 -17.91 41.33
C PRO A 58 10.96 -19.26 41.43
N ILE A 59 9.86 -19.40 40.73
CA ILE A 59 9.18 -20.67 40.51
C ILE A 59 9.43 -21.10 39.07
N THR A 60 9.45 -22.40 38.84
CA THR A 60 9.58 -22.97 37.50
C THR A 60 8.23 -23.50 37.04
N ARG A 61 7.77 -23.05 35.87
CA ARG A 61 6.57 -23.55 35.21
C ARG A 61 6.92 -24.11 33.85
N ILE A 62 6.26 -25.20 33.48
CA ILE A 62 6.45 -25.90 32.20
C ILE A 62 5.19 -25.66 31.38
N TYR A 63 5.36 -25.17 30.16
CA TYR A 63 4.29 -24.95 29.19
C TYR A 63 4.48 -25.89 28.01
N GLU A 64 3.45 -26.65 27.68
CA GLU A 64 3.39 -27.46 26.47
C GLU A 64 2.74 -26.63 25.36
N LEU A 65 3.45 -26.44 24.24
CA LEU A 65 2.95 -25.71 23.09
C LEU A 65 2.33 -26.66 22.08
N LYS A 66 1.15 -26.32 21.58
CA LYS A 66 0.40 -27.18 20.64
C LYS A 66 0.56 -26.78 19.18
N ASN A 67 0.67 -25.47 18.94
CA ASN A 67 0.64 -24.88 17.61
C ASN A 67 1.97 -24.18 17.29
N ALA A 68 2.55 -23.47 18.26
CA ALA A 68 3.82 -22.80 18.12
C ALA A 68 5.01 -23.73 18.42
N SER A 69 6.14 -23.50 17.76
CA SER A 69 7.42 -24.13 18.10
C SER A 69 7.99 -23.52 19.38
N ALA A 70 8.50 -24.35 20.30
CA ALA A 70 9.17 -23.91 21.52
C ALA A 70 10.38 -23.01 21.24
N GLU A 71 11.09 -23.24 20.13
CA GLU A 71 12.24 -22.41 19.74
C GLU A 71 11.80 -21.03 19.25
N ALA A 72 10.78 -20.99 18.39
CA ALA A 72 10.20 -19.73 17.91
C ALA A 72 9.60 -18.92 19.06
N ALA A 73 8.83 -19.58 19.94
CA ALA A 73 8.23 -18.97 21.11
C ALA A 73 9.29 -18.41 22.08
N LYS A 74 10.39 -19.14 22.30
CA LYS A 74 11.53 -18.62 23.08
C LYS A 74 12.11 -17.35 22.46
N GLY A 75 12.36 -17.34 21.15
CA GLY A 75 12.91 -16.17 20.47
C GLY A 75 12.04 -14.92 20.62
N ILE A 76 10.72 -15.09 20.57
CA ILE A 76 9.77 -14.00 20.83
C ILE A 76 9.88 -13.55 22.29
N LEU A 77 9.80 -14.48 23.25
CA LEU A 77 9.83 -14.17 24.68
C LEU A 77 11.14 -13.50 25.13
N ASP A 78 12.29 -13.92 24.59
CA ASP A 78 13.59 -13.30 24.85
C ASP A 78 13.62 -11.82 24.43
N GLY A 79 12.82 -11.42 23.43
CA GLY A 79 12.67 -10.02 23.02
C GLY A 79 11.80 -9.17 23.96
N TYR A 80 10.91 -9.79 24.74
CA TYR A 80 10.00 -9.10 25.65
C TYR A 80 10.50 -9.06 27.10
N VAL A 81 11.33 -10.01 27.52
CA VAL A 81 11.81 -10.08 28.90
C VAL A 81 13.20 -9.47 29.03
N LYS A 82 13.40 -8.66 30.08
CA LYS A 82 14.72 -8.08 30.37
C LYS A 82 15.74 -9.17 30.69
N GLU A 83 16.92 -9.04 30.10
CA GLU A 83 18.03 -9.97 30.27
C GLU A 83 18.35 -10.20 31.76
N GLY A 84 18.34 -11.46 32.19
CA GLY A 84 18.66 -11.87 33.57
C GLY A 84 17.52 -11.87 34.58
N ALA A 85 16.31 -11.44 34.22
CA ALA A 85 15.14 -11.46 35.10
C ALA A 85 14.40 -12.81 35.09
N ILE A 86 14.43 -13.49 33.95
CA ILE A 86 13.79 -14.78 33.72
C ILE A 86 14.76 -15.75 33.06
N ASN A 87 14.61 -17.04 33.34
CA ASN A 87 15.32 -18.09 32.61
C ASN A 87 14.31 -18.91 31.80
N ILE A 88 14.39 -18.83 30.48
CA ILE A 88 13.51 -19.55 29.54
C ILE A 88 14.35 -20.58 28.78
N VAL A 89 13.93 -21.84 28.84
CA VAL A 89 14.56 -22.96 28.15
C VAL A 89 13.52 -23.64 27.27
N ALA A 90 13.82 -23.77 25.98
CA ALA A 90 13.01 -24.54 25.05
C ALA A 90 13.52 -25.98 24.98
N ASP A 91 12.65 -26.95 25.24
CA ASP A 91 12.88 -28.35 24.90
C ASP A 91 12.15 -28.64 23.58
N VAL A 92 12.92 -28.68 22.48
CA VAL A 92 12.41 -28.91 21.13
C VAL A 92 11.84 -30.32 20.97
N ARG A 93 12.38 -31.31 21.68
CA ARG A 93 11.94 -32.70 21.57
C ARG A 93 10.53 -32.88 22.14
N MET A 94 10.22 -32.17 23.22
CA MET A 94 8.90 -32.19 23.85
C MET A 94 8.00 -31.02 23.44
N ASN A 95 8.51 -30.11 22.60
CA ASN A 95 7.87 -28.83 22.27
C ASN A 95 7.36 -28.08 23.51
N THR A 96 8.19 -28.03 24.56
CA THR A 96 7.84 -27.41 25.84
C THR A 96 8.75 -26.24 26.17
N LEU A 97 8.19 -25.20 26.76
CA LEU A 97 8.91 -24.09 27.36
C LEU A 97 8.99 -24.25 28.87
N ILE A 98 10.21 -24.26 29.40
CA ILE A 98 10.50 -24.27 30.83
C ILE A 98 10.87 -22.85 31.22
N VAL A 99 10.05 -22.22 32.04
CA VAL A 99 10.18 -20.82 32.43
C VAL A 99 10.40 -20.74 33.93
N THR A 100 11.51 -20.14 34.33
CA THR A 100 11.86 -19.92 35.74
C THR A 100 11.94 -18.42 36.00
N GLY A 101 11.09 -17.92 36.89
CA GLY A 101 11.00 -16.49 37.23
C GLY A 101 10.05 -16.25 38.40
N THR A 102 9.86 -15.00 38.76
CA THR A 102 8.86 -14.59 39.75
C THR A 102 7.43 -14.80 39.22
N ASN A 103 6.44 -14.82 40.11
CA ASN A 103 5.04 -15.00 39.70
C ASN A 103 4.57 -13.94 38.70
N GLU A 104 4.97 -12.67 38.89
CA GLU A 104 4.61 -11.56 37.99
C GLU A 104 5.18 -11.75 36.58
N GLU A 105 6.42 -12.25 36.47
CA GLU A 105 7.06 -12.52 35.19
C GLU A 105 6.40 -13.70 34.47
N ILE A 106 6.03 -14.72 35.24
CA ILE A 106 5.33 -15.89 34.72
C ILE A 106 3.96 -15.51 34.18
N GLU A 107 3.18 -14.67 34.87
CA GLU A 107 1.89 -14.18 34.37
C GLU A 107 2.04 -13.39 33.05
N LYS A 108 3.10 -12.59 32.91
CA LYS A 108 3.40 -11.89 31.64
C LYS A 108 3.72 -12.87 30.52
N VAL A 109 4.52 -13.89 30.81
CA VAL A 109 4.86 -14.94 29.84
C VAL A 109 3.61 -15.74 29.45
N GLU A 110 2.73 -16.08 30.39
CA GLU A 110 1.45 -16.75 30.10
C GLU A 110 0.56 -15.91 29.17
N GLY A 111 0.50 -14.60 29.40
CA GLY A 111 -0.24 -13.68 28.52
C GLY A 111 0.29 -13.72 27.09
N ILE A 112 1.61 -13.65 26.90
CA ILE A 112 2.22 -13.73 25.57
C ILE A 112 2.03 -15.11 24.95
N LEU A 113 2.23 -16.19 25.72
CA LEU A 113 2.06 -17.57 25.29
C LEU A 113 0.66 -17.84 24.74
N SER A 114 -0.37 -17.30 25.39
CA SER A 114 -1.77 -17.45 24.95
C SER A 114 -2.06 -16.78 23.59
N THR A 115 -1.25 -15.79 23.22
CA THR A 115 -1.39 -15.08 21.94
C THR A 115 -0.61 -15.77 20.82
N ILE A 116 0.54 -16.38 21.15
CA ILE A 116 1.39 -17.03 20.14
C ILE A 116 1.00 -18.49 19.86
N ASP A 117 0.46 -19.23 20.84
CA ASP A 117 0.11 -20.64 20.68
C ASP A 117 -1.30 -20.85 20.10
N VAL A 118 -1.65 -20.06 19.10
CA VAL A 118 -2.94 -20.10 18.42
C VAL A 118 -2.91 -21.06 17.24
N GLU A 119 -4.01 -21.76 17.01
CA GLU A 119 -4.14 -22.67 15.87
C GLU A 119 -4.18 -21.88 14.56
N LEU A 120 -3.25 -22.19 13.65
CA LEU A 120 -3.23 -21.62 12.30
C LEU A 120 -3.95 -22.57 11.34
N LEU A 121 -5.09 -22.12 10.83
CA LEU A 121 -5.91 -22.80 9.85
C LEU A 121 -5.46 -22.43 8.43
N THR A 122 -5.54 -23.36 7.49
CA THR A 122 -5.32 -23.06 6.06
C THR A 122 -6.65 -22.88 5.36
N ARG A 123 -6.80 -21.80 4.59
CA ARG A 123 -7.97 -21.53 3.77
C ARG A 123 -7.55 -21.05 2.40
N THR A 124 -8.18 -21.64 1.38
CA THR A 124 -7.99 -21.27 -0.02
C THR A 124 -9.05 -20.28 -0.45
N PHE A 125 -8.63 -19.22 -1.13
CA PHE A 125 -9.46 -18.17 -1.69
C PHE A 125 -9.31 -18.16 -3.20
N LYS A 126 -10.43 -18.26 -3.91
CA LYS A 126 -10.46 -18.12 -5.37
C LYS A 126 -10.56 -16.64 -5.74
N ILE A 127 -9.79 -16.24 -6.74
CA ILE A 127 -9.80 -14.89 -7.31
C ILE A 127 -10.49 -14.98 -8.68
N ASP A 128 -11.61 -14.28 -8.84
CA ASP A 128 -12.47 -14.42 -10.01
C ASP A 128 -12.17 -13.37 -11.11
N ASN A 129 -11.64 -12.19 -10.75
CA ASN A 129 -11.49 -11.07 -11.68
C ASN A 129 -10.04 -10.65 -11.97
N ALA A 130 -9.04 -11.13 -11.22
CA ALA A 130 -7.64 -10.92 -11.57
C ALA A 130 -7.25 -11.75 -12.80
N ILE A 131 -6.72 -11.10 -13.83
CA ILE A 131 -6.47 -11.73 -15.15
C ILE A 131 -4.98 -12.03 -15.35
N ASP A 132 -4.09 -11.30 -14.67
CA ASP A 132 -2.65 -11.48 -14.76
C ASP A 132 -2.00 -11.82 -13.41
N GLU A 133 -0.77 -12.34 -13.50
CA GLU A 133 0.05 -12.72 -12.34
C GLU A 133 0.39 -11.50 -11.47
N GLY A 134 0.56 -10.32 -12.08
CA GLY A 134 0.86 -9.07 -11.37
C GLY A 134 -0.28 -8.58 -10.47
N GLU A 135 -1.54 -8.67 -10.90
CA GLU A 135 -2.71 -8.32 -10.08
C GLU A 135 -2.82 -9.23 -8.85
N ILE A 136 -2.44 -10.51 -8.97
CA ILE A 136 -2.46 -11.46 -7.85
C ILE A 136 -1.32 -11.16 -6.86
N GLU A 137 -0.13 -10.79 -7.36
CA GLU A 137 0.98 -10.32 -6.52
C GLU A 137 0.63 -9.02 -5.77
N GLU A 138 -0.07 -8.08 -6.40
CA GLU A 138 -0.57 -6.87 -5.73
C GLU A 138 -1.54 -7.20 -4.59
N ILE A 139 -2.45 -8.16 -4.80
CA ILE A 139 -3.35 -8.64 -3.75
C ILE A 139 -2.54 -9.24 -2.61
N GLN A 140 -1.53 -10.08 -2.88
CA GLN A 140 -0.64 -10.63 -1.83
C GLN A 140 0.04 -9.53 -1.01
N ASN A 141 0.58 -8.51 -1.68
CA ASN A 141 1.19 -7.36 -1.00
C ASN A 141 0.20 -6.66 -0.06
N MET A 142 -1.06 -6.51 -0.47
CA MET A 142 -2.10 -5.94 0.40
C MET A 142 -2.49 -6.87 1.55
N LEU A 143 -2.50 -8.19 1.33
CA LEU A 143 -2.80 -9.20 2.35
C LEU A 143 -1.69 -9.29 3.42
N SER A 144 -0.45 -8.95 3.07
CA SER A 144 0.67 -8.89 4.04
C SER A 144 0.41 -7.94 5.22
N VAL A 145 -0.48 -6.96 5.06
CA VAL A 145 -0.90 -6.05 6.14
C VAL A 145 -1.70 -6.78 7.23
N LEU A 146 -2.47 -7.81 6.85
CA LEU A 146 -3.25 -8.62 7.77
C LEU A 146 -2.47 -9.84 8.27
N VAL A 147 -1.60 -10.41 7.43
CA VAL A 147 -0.79 -11.59 7.73
C VAL A 147 0.68 -11.26 7.42
N PRO A 148 1.46 -10.79 8.41
CA PRO A 148 2.80 -10.24 8.17
C PRO A 148 3.84 -11.26 7.70
N GLU A 149 3.62 -12.55 7.97
CA GLU A 149 4.56 -13.59 7.57
C GLU A 149 4.24 -14.02 6.12
N GLU A 150 5.10 -13.66 5.18
CA GLU A 150 4.95 -14.02 3.76
C GLU A 150 4.81 -15.53 3.55
N GLU A 151 5.48 -16.35 4.37
CA GLU A 151 5.41 -17.81 4.34
C GLU A 151 4.00 -18.37 4.63
N ARG A 152 3.11 -17.53 5.18
CA ARG A 152 1.72 -17.88 5.46
C ARG A 152 0.78 -17.57 4.28
N ILE A 153 1.28 -17.01 3.17
CA ILE A 153 0.51 -16.71 1.97
C ILE A 153 1.20 -17.38 0.76
N ASP A 154 0.50 -18.31 0.12
CA ASP A 154 0.95 -18.99 -1.09
C ASP A 154 -0.01 -18.69 -2.25
N ILE A 155 0.52 -18.59 -3.47
CA ILE A 155 -0.25 -18.27 -4.67
C ILE A 155 -0.18 -19.43 -5.66
N ASP A 156 -1.34 -19.97 -6.03
CA ASP A 156 -1.47 -20.85 -7.20
C ASP A 156 -1.93 -20.02 -8.42
N THR A 157 -0.95 -19.55 -9.19
CA THR A 157 -1.18 -18.75 -10.42
C THR A 157 -1.85 -19.55 -11.54
N ARG A 158 -1.82 -20.90 -11.48
CA ARG A 158 -2.47 -21.75 -12.48
C ARG A 158 -3.97 -21.85 -12.25
N GLN A 159 -4.40 -21.76 -10.99
CA GLN A 159 -5.80 -21.88 -10.59
C GLN A 159 -6.42 -20.54 -10.16
N SER A 160 -5.63 -19.47 -10.16
CA SER A 160 -6.02 -18.15 -9.61
C SER A 160 -6.49 -18.26 -8.17
N GLU A 161 -5.74 -18.98 -7.35
CA GLU A 161 -6.04 -19.21 -5.94
C GLU A 161 -4.96 -18.61 -5.03
N ILE A 162 -5.38 -18.04 -3.92
CA ILE A 162 -4.51 -17.60 -2.82
C ILE A 162 -4.79 -18.50 -1.62
N ILE A 163 -3.76 -19.19 -1.15
CA ILE A 163 -3.79 -20.08 0.00
C ILE A 163 -3.23 -19.30 1.17
N VAL A 164 -4.05 -19.03 2.19
CA VAL A 164 -3.62 -18.31 3.38
C VAL A 164 -3.69 -19.21 4.59
N ARG A 165 -2.63 -19.20 5.39
CA ARG A 165 -2.55 -19.86 6.68
C ARG A 165 -2.65 -18.82 7.80
N GLY A 166 -3.59 -18.98 8.71
CA GLY A 166 -3.72 -18.05 9.82
C GLY A 166 -4.77 -18.38 10.86
N THR A 167 -4.86 -17.51 11.86
CA THR A 167 -5.95 -17.54 12.83
C THR A 167 -7.28 -17.34 12.12
N LYS A 168 -8.36 -17.81 12.76
CA LYS A 168 -9.70 -17.65 12.22
C LYS A 168 -10.05 -16.19 11.93
N GLU A 169 -9.66 -15.28 12.82
CA GLU A 169 -9.90 -13.84 12.66
C GLU A 169 -9.15 -13.26 11.46
N GLU A 170 -7.87 -13.58 11.30
CA GLU A 170 -7.10 -13.17 10.12
C GLU A 170 -7.74 -13.69 8.83
N LEU A 171 -8.15 -14.96 8.79
CA LEU A 171 -8.78 -15.55 7.61
C LEU A 171 -10.13 -14.90 7.25
N ASP A 172 -10.93 -14.51 8.24
CA ASP A 172 -12.21 -13.81 8.02
C ASP A 172 -11.97 -12.37 7.53
N ASN A 173 -10.93 -11.70 8.03
CA ASN A 173 -10.50 -10.39 7.55
C ASN A 173 -9.96 -10.46 6.11
N VAL A 174 -9.13 -11.47 5.82
CA VAL A 174 -8.62 -11.76 4.47
C VAL A 174 -9.78 -12.01 3.50
N ALA A 175 -10.78 -12.81 3.90
CA ALA A 175 -11.96 -13.06 3.08
C ALA A 175 -12.69 -11.75 2.69
N THR A 176 -12.85 -10.86 3.67
CA THR A 176 -13.51 -9.56 3.47
C THR A 176 -12.68 -8.64 2.57
N MET A 177 -11.36 -8.64 2.74
CA MET A 177 -10.44 -7.85 1.93
C MET A 177 -10.42 -8.33 0.48
N ILE A 178 -10.32 -9.64 0.23
CA ILE A 178 -10.33 -10.21 -1.11
C ILE A 178 -11.59 -9.81 -1.88
N VAL A 179 -12.77 -9.83 -1.25
CA VAL A 179 -14.02 -9.36 -1.89
C VAL A 179 -13.95 -7.86 -2.29
N GLY A 180 -13.21 -7.06 -1.52
CA GLY A 180 -13.00 -5.64 -1.81
C GLY A 180 -12.02 -5.38 -2.95
N LEU A 181 -11.00 -6.23 -3.08
CA LEU A 181 -9.89 -6.12 -4.05
C LEU A 181 -10.20 -6.80 -5.38
N ASP A 182 -10.90 -7.93 -5.35
CA ASP A 182 -11.27 -8.72 -6.53
C ASP A 182 -12.42 -8.04 -7.30
N LYS A 183 -12.10 -6.93 -7.98
CA LYS A 183 -13.01 -6.15 -8.82
C LYS A 183 -12.48 -6.05 -10.23
N ARG A 184 -13.39 -6.16 -11.20
CA ARG A 184 -13.06 -5.98 -12.62
C ARG A 184 -12.56 -4.57 -12.87
N ALA A 185 -11.37 -4.45 -13.48
CA ALA A 185 -10.89 -3.18 -13.98
C ALA A 185 -11.88 -2.60 -15.01
N PRO A 186 -12.28 -1.32 -14.89
CA PRO A 186 -13.14 -0.69 -15.88
C PRO A 186 -12.39 -0.57 -17.22
N GLN A 187 -13.06 -0.94 -18.31
CA GLN A 187 -12.53 -0.72 -19.66
C GLN A 187 -12.83 0.73 -20.08
N ILE A 188 -11.81 1.42 -20.57
CA ILE A 188 -11.91 2.81 -21.04
C ILE A 188 -11.72 2.81 -22.56
N MET A 189 -12.63 3.51 -23.26
CA MET A 189 -12.51 3.78 -24.69
C MET A 189 -11.96 5.18 -24.88
N LEU A 190 -10.79 5.28 -25.50
CA LEU A 190 -10.20 6.56 -25.90
C LEU A 190 -10.55 6.84 -27.37
N GLU A 191 -11.19 7.97 -27.62
CA GLU A 191 -11.47 8.48 -28.96
C GLU A 191 -10.71 9.79 -29.18
N ALA A 192 -9.79 9.79 -30.14
CA ALA A 192 -9.15 11.01 -30.60
C ALA A 192 -9.80 11.46 -31.92
N LYS A 193 -10.00 12.77 -32.08
CA LYS A 193 -10.52 13.36 -33.32
C LYS A 193 -9.45 14.26 -33.92
N ILE A 194 -8.90 13.85 -35.06
CA ILE A 194 -7.88 14.60 -35.79
C ILE A 194 -8.56 15.25 -36.98
N ILE A 195 -8.42 16.58 -37.10
CA ILE A 195 -8.97 17.37 -38.20
C ILE A 195 -7.80 18.13 -38.83
N GLU A 196 -7.52 17.85 -40.10
CA GLU A 196 -6.52 18.56 -40.90
C GLU A 196 -7.21 19.33 -42.03
N ILE A 197 -6.93 20.63 -42.12
CA ILE A 197 -7.48 21.53 -43.14
C ILE A 197 -6.30 22.05 -43.97
N ILE A 198 -6.25 21.65 -45.24
CA ILE A 198 -5.26 22.13 -46.21
C ILE A 198 -5.99 23.08 -47.17
N LEU A 199 -5.57 24.34 -47.21
CA LEU A 199 -6.03 25.35 -48.15
C LEU A 199 -4.91 25.60 -49.17
N ASP A 200 -5.19 25.28 -50.44
CA ASP A 200 -4.30 25.53 -51.56
C ASP A 200 -5.02 26.47 -52.54
N ASP A 201 -4.60 27.73 -52.56
CA ASP A 201 -5.13 28.79 -53.41
C ASP A 201 -4.05 29.23 -54.41
N GLU A 202 -4.12 28.73 -55.65
CA GLU A 202 -3.22 29.12 -56.74
C GLU A 202 -3.95 30.03 -57.75
N LYS A 203 -3.36 31.19 -58.05
CA LYS A 203 -3.94 32.18 -58.97
C LYS A 203 -2.96 32.51 -60.09
N ASP A 204 -3.30 32.12 -61.30
CA ASP A 204 -2.50 32.39 -62.50
C ASP A 204 -3.25 33.31 -63.48
N LEU A 205 -2.60 34.41 -63.89
CA LEU A 205 -3.17 35.44 -64.76
C LEU A 205 -2.18 35.76 -65.89
N GLY A 206 -2.55 35.41 -67.13
CA GLY A 206 -1.74 35.67 -68.33
C GLY A 206 -2.58 36.22 -69.49
N ILE A 207 -1.97 37.04 -70.33
CA ILE A 207 -2.59 37.54 -71.57
C ILE A 207 -1.76 37.05 -72.75
N GLU A 208 -2.38 36.27 -73.63
CA GLU A 208 -1.76 35.71 -74.83
C GLU A 208 -2.30 36.44 -76.06
N TRP A 209 -1.41 37.05 -76.85
CA TRP A 209 -1.75 37.79 -78.06
C TRP A 209 -1.22 37.04 -79.28
N THR A 210 -2.10 36.73 -80.23
CA THR A 210 -1.71 36.04 -81.47
C THR A 210 -2.11 36.86 -82.68
N SER A 211 -1.20 37.05 -83.63
CA SER A 211 -1.47 37.75 -84.89
C SER A 211 -1.06 36.86 -86.06
N GLY A 212 -2.03 36.30 -86.77
CA GLY A 212 -1.82 35.72 -88.10
C GLY A 212 -0.82 34.56 -88.19
N GLY A 213 -0.75 33.70 -87.16
CA GLY A 213 -0.13 32.37 -87.26
C GLY A 213 1.39 32.27 -87.04
N ASN A 214 2.11 33.35 -86.72
CA ASN A 214 3.51 33.29 -86.29
C ASN A 214 3.79 34.31 -85.17
N GLU A 215 4.43 33.86 -84.09
CA GLU A 215 4.79 34.68 -82.93
C GLU A 215 5.97 35.63 -83.25
N GLY A 216 5.81 36.93 -83.02
CA GLY A 216 6.87 37.91 -83.17
C GLY A 216 6.53 39.24 -82.50
N GLN A 217 7.49 39.81 -81.75
CA GLN A 217 7.36 41.03 -80.97
C GLN A 217 7.58 42.28 -81.85
N ILE A 218 6.65 43.25 -81.83
CA ILE A 218 6.79 44.53 -82.54
C ILE A 218 7.09 45.65 -81.54
N SER A 219 8.16 46.41 -81.78
CA SER A 219 8.58 47.59 -81.01
C SER A 219 8.24 48.87 -81.77
N ILE A 220 7.62 49.86 -81.11
CA ILE A 220 7.09 51.08 -81.75
C ILE A 220 8.11 52.22 -81.64
N GLY A 221 8.63 52.70 -82.77
CA GLY A 221 9.50 53.88 -82.88
C GLY A 221 8.81 55.04 -83.60
N GLU A 222 8.89 56.23 -82.99
CA GLU A 222 8.58 57.61 -83.45
C GLU A 222 7.54 57.79 -84.58
N ILE A 223 6.31 58.17 -84.21
CA ILE A 223 5.20 58.47 -85.13
C ILE A 223 5.37 59.89 -85.68
N THR A 224 5.72 60.03 -86.96
CA THR A 224 5.69 61.30 -87.71
C THR A 224 4.36 61.48 -88.45
N LEU A 225 3.75 62.67 -88.35
CA LEU A 225 2.50 63.00 -89.07
C LEU A 225 2.74 62.96 -90.58
N GLY A 226 2.19 61.95 -91.26
CA GLY A 226 2.20 61.83 -92.72
C GLY A 226 2.34 60.40 -93.26
N GLY A 227 2.56 59.39 -92.41
CA GLY A 227 2.60 57.97 -92.82
C GLY A 227 1.25 57.26 -92.65
N SER A 228 0.77 56.59 -93.71
CA SER A 228 -0.42 55.72 -93.67
C SER A 228 -0.05 54.34 -93.13
N LEU A 229 -0.75 53.87 -92.09
CA LEU A 229 -0.73 52.48 -91.63
C LEU A 229 -2.00 51.77 -92.14
N GLU A 230 -1.87 50.97 -93.20
CA GLU A 230 -2.97 50.13 -93.67
C GLU A 230 -3.00 48.80 -92.89
N ARG A 231 -4.09 48.59 -92.16
CA ARG A 231 -4.32 47.42 -91.30
C ARG A 231 -5.17 46.39 -92.05
N SER A 232 -4.59 45.23 -92.37
CA SER A 232 -5.32 44.06 -92.87
C SER A 232 -5.10 42.89 -91.93
N GLY A 233 -6.05 42.65 -91.03
CA GLY A 233 -6.03 41.51 -90.10
C GLY A 233 -6.81 41.76 -88.81
N LEU A 234 -7.60 40.78 -88.39
CA LEU A 234 -8.25 40.73 -87.07
C LEU A 234 -7.19 40.39 -86.02
N ILE A 235 -7.04 41.23 -85.00
CA ILE A 235 -6.29 40.87 -83.79
C ILE A 235 -7.26 40.10 -82.90
N GLU A 236 -6.90 38.87 -82.56
CA GLU A 236 -7.64 38.06 -81.60
C GLU A 236 -6.82 37.97 -80.31
N ALA A 237 -7.42 38.39 -79.20
CA ALA A 237 -6.81 38.41 -77.89
C ALA A 237 -7.59 37.48 -76.98
N THR A 238 -6.91 36.46 -76.43
CA THR A 238 -7.57 35.48 -75.56
C THR A 238 -7.04 35.65 -74.14
N LEU A 239 -7.91 36.12 -73.23
CA LEU A 239 -7.61 36.18 -71.81
C LEU A 239 -7.81 34.80 -71.19
N LYS A 240 -6.75 34.21 -70.64
CA LYS A 240 -6.84 32.98 -69.83
C LYS A 240 -6.73 33.37 -68.36
N ALA A 241 -7.79 33.15 -67.61
CA ALA A 241 -7.80 33.28 -66.16
C ALA A 241 -8.26 31.93 -65.59
N LEU A 242 -7.42 31.31 -64.77
CA LEU A 242 -7.73 30.07 -64.07
C LEU A 242 -7.54 30.30 -62.57
N GLN A 243 -8.61 30.07 -61.81
CA GLN A 243 -8.59 30.07 -60.36
C GLN A 243 -8.99 28.67 -59.90
N VAL A 244 -8.05 27.96 -59.28
CA VAL A 244 -8.29 26.63 -58.70
C VAL A 244 -8.38 26.82 -57.18
N GLU A 245 -9.56 26.56 -56.62
CA GLU A 245 -9.79 26.61 -55.17
C GLU A 245 -9.83 25.16 -54.64
N GLY A 246 -8.74 24.73 -53.99
CA GLY A 246 -8.62 23.39 -53.42
C GLY A 246 -8.89 23.40 -51.91
N LYS A 247 -10.02 22.84 -51.46
CA LYS A 247 -10.31 22.62 -50.04
C LYS A 247 -10.26 21.13 -49.72
N SER A 248 -9.26 20.70 -48.97
CA SER A 248 -9.15 19.32 -48.46
C SER A 248 -9.43 19.29 -46.95
N ASN A 249 -10.33 18.40 -46.53
CA ASN A 249 -10.68 18.18 -45.13
C ASN A 249 -10.48 16.69 -44.81
N ILE A 250 -9.50 16.39 -43.95
CA ILE A 250 -9.24 15.02 -43.50
C ILE A 250 -9.75 14.89 -42.07
N LEU A 251 -10.63 13.91 -41.86
CA LEU A 251 -11.19 13.56 -40.56
C LEU A 251 -10.77 12.14 -40.19
N SER A 252 -10.05 12.00 -39.08
CA SER A 252 -9.70 10.70 -38.51
C SER A 252 -10.27 10.57 -37.10
N ASN A 253 -10.96 9.44 -36.85
CA ASN A 253 -11.50 9.05 -35.55
C ASN A 253 -10.90 7.70 -35.09
N PRO A 254 -9.60 7.63 -34.77
CA PRO A 254 -9.03 6.44 -34.15
C PRO A 254 -9.69 6.16 -32.79
N LYS A 255 -9.94 4.88 -32.52
CA LYS A 255 -10.51 4.37 -31.27
C LYS A 255 -9.60 3.30 -30.69
N VAL A 256 -9.26 3.41 -29.41
CA VAL A 256 -8.44 2.43 -28.69
C VAL A 256 -9.17 2.01 -27.42
N LEU A 257 -9.23 0.70 -27.17
CA LEU A 257 -9.79 0.10 -25.97
C LEU A 257 -8.63 -0.24 -25.03
N THR A 258 -8.62 0.32 -23.82
CA THR A 258 -7.59 0.02 -22.81
C THR A 258 -8.24 -0.30 -21.45
N LEU A 259 -7.50 -0.99 -20.59
CA LEU A 259 -7.84 -1.15 -19.18
C LEU A 259 -7.32 0.06 -18.40
N ASP A 260 -8.04 0.46 -17.35
CA ASP A 260 -7.60 1.55 -16.47
C ASP A 260 -6.19 1.29 -15.91
N GLY A 261 -5.29 2.26 -16.03
CA GLY A 261 -3.89 2.16 -15.58
C GLY A 261 -2.90 1.40 -16.48
N LYS A 262 -3.32 0.80 -17.60
CA LYS A 262 -2.43 0.12 -18.57
C LYS A 262 -2.34 0.91 -19.90
N GLU A 263 -1.12 1.18 -20.38
CA GLU A 263 -0.91 1.76 -21.72
C GLU A 263 -1.35 0.75 -22.80
N GLY A 264 -2.07 1.23 -23.83
CA GLY A 264 -2.61 0.40 -24.91
C GLY A 264 -2.18 0.82 -26.30
#